data_AF-A0A3A4VQI4-F1
#
_entry.id   AF-A0A3A4VQI4-F1
#
_cell.length_a   1.000
_cell.length_b   1.000
_cell.length_c   1.000
_cell.angle_alpha   90.00
_cell.angle_beta   90.00
_cell.angle_gamma   90.00
#
_symmetry.space_group_name_H-M   'P 1'
#
loop_
_entity.id
_entity.type
_entity.pdbx_description
1 polymer ?
#
loop_
_entity_poly.entity_id
_entity_poly.type
_entity_poly.pdbx_seq_one_letter_code
_entity_poly.pdbx_strand_id
1 'polypeptide(L)' 'MWQDFVLTAGSVVFMVSLFPSVFGKDKPSLLTSLPTGIILSFYVFVYASLALWFTAALTVVMSILWLTLAYQKYKKKK' A
#
# COMPACT_ATOMS: atom_id res chain seq x y z
N MET A 1 14.40 15.43 -5.80
CA MET A 1 15.19 14.19 -5.93
C MET A 1 15.47 13.51 -4.58
N TRP A 2 16.08 14.17 -3.58
CA TRP A 2 16.35 13.52 -2.28
C TRP A 2 15.09 12.96 -1.60
N GLN A 3 13.94 13.64 -1.72
CA GLN A 3 12.65 13.18 -1.22
C GLN A 3 12.23 11.83 -1.82
N ASP A 4 12.44 11.64 -3.12
CA ASP A 4 12.07 10.39 -3.81
C ASP A 4 12.89 9.22 -3.29
N PHE A 5 14.20 9.42 -3.03
CA PHE A 5 15.05 8.38 -2.44
C PHE A 5 14.58 8.00 -1.03
N VAL A 6 14.30 8.99 -0.18
CA VAL A 6 13.86 8.73 1.21
C VAL A 6 12.50 8.04 1.24
N LEU A 7 11.54 8.54 0.46
CA LEU A 7 10.19 7.98 0.39
C LEU A 7 10.18 6.60 -0.26
N THR A 8 11.00 6.39 -1.29
CA THR A 8 11.19 5.07 -1.91
C THR A 8 11.76 4.08 -0.91
N ALA A 9 12.82 4.43 -0.18
CA ALA A 9 13.40 3.55 0.84
C ALA A 9 12.37 3.17 1.92
N GLY A 10 11.59 4.14 2.41
CA GLY A 10 10.49 3.87 3.35
C GLY A 10 9.40 2.99 2.74
N SER A 11 9.02 3.24 1.49
CA SER A 11 7.99 2.47 0.78
C SER A 11 8.39 1.01 0.58
N VAL A 12 9.68 0.73 0.29
CA VAL A 12 10.20 -0.63 0.20
C VAL A 12 10.08 -1.34 1.55
N VAL A 13 10.50 -0.70 2.65
CA VAL A 13 10.43 -1.29 3.99
C VAL A 13 8.98 -1.61 4.37
N PHE A 14 8.05 -0.68 4.14
CA PHE A 14 6.62 -0.91 4.41
C PHE A 14 6.05 -2.04 3.53
N MET A 15 6.45 -2.12 2.27
CA MET A 15 6.01 -3.16 1.35
C MET A 15 6.45 -4.55 1.80
N VAL A 16 7.74 -4.70 2.14
CA VAL A 16 8.28 -5.96 2.65
C VAL A 16 7.61 -6.35 3.96
N SER A 17 7.37 -5.37 4.85
CA SER A 17 6.70 -5.60 6.14
C SER A 17 5.23 -6.01 5.98
N LEU A 18 4.60 -5.70 4.84
CA LEU A 18 3.21 -6.05 4.57
C LEU A 18 3.06 -7.49 4.03
N PHE A 19 4.10 -8.07 3.43
CA PHE A 19 4.03 -9.43 2.87
C PHE A 19 3.56 -10.49 3.87
N PRO A 20 4.07 -10.54 5.13
CA PRO A 20 3.56 -11.49 6.13
C PRO A 20 2.05 -11.36 6.37
N SER A 21 1.49 -10.14 6.34
CA SER A 21 0.05 -9.93 6.50
C SER A 21 -0.76 -10.44 5.30
N VAL A 22 -0.20 -10.35 4.09
CA VAL A 22 -0.84 -10.84 2.84
C VAL A 22 -0.86 -12.36 2.78
N PHE A 23 0.25 -13.01 3.15
CA PHE A 23 0.39 -14.47 3.12
C PHE A 23 -0.07 -15.15 4.42
N GLY A 24 -0.21 -14.39 5.51
CA GLY A 24 -0.63 -14.89 6.82
C GLY A 24 -2.12 -15.24 6.91
N LYS A 25 -2.45 -16.06 7.91
CA LYS A 25 -3.84 -16.43 8.23
C LYS A 25 -4.61 -15.29 8.89
N ASP A 26 -3.90 -14.46 9.65
CA ASP A 26 -4.42 -13.32 10.38
C ASP A 26 -4.29 -12.05 9.54
N LYS A 27 -5.45 -11.60 9.05
CA LYS A 27 -5.56 -10.45 8.16
C LYS A 27 -6.09 -9.25 8.95
N PRO A 28 -5.57 -8.04 8.70
CA PRO A 28 -6.07 -6.83 9.33
C PRO A 28 -7.57 -6.64 9.13
N SER A 29 -8.18 -5.77 9.92
CA SER A 29 -9.61 -5.50 9.81
C SER A 29 -9.93 -4.88 8.43
N LEU A 30 -11.16 -5.09 7.95
CA LEU A 30 -11.65 -4.45 6.73
C LEU A 30 -11.66 -2.92 6.86
N LEU A 31 -12.04 -2.42 8.04
CA LEU A 31 -12.10 -1.00 8.37
C LEU A 31 -10.71 -0.35 8.44
N THR A 32 -9.65 -1.14 8.50
CA THR A 32 -8.28 -0.66 8.37
C THR A 32 -7.81 -0.79 6.91
N SER A 33 -7.99 -1.98 6.32
CA SER A 33 -7.36 -2.30 5.04
C SER A 33 -7.92 -1.52 3.85
N LEU A 34 -9.25 -1.36 3.80
CA LEU A 34 -9.93 -0.67 2.71
C LEU A 34 -9.60 0.83 2.66
N PRO A 35 -9.75 1.61 3.75
CA PRO A 35 -9.41 3.04 3.71
C PRO A 35 -7.91 3.27 3.47
N THR A 36 -7.02 2.42 4.00
CA THR A 36 -5.58 2.53 3.72
C THR A 36 -5.30 2.35 2.23
N GLY A 37 -5.86 1.33 1.57
CA GLY A 37 -5.71 1.15 0.13
C GLY A 37 -6.24 2.36 -0.67
N ILE A 38 -7.41 2.89 -0.32
CA ILE A 38 -8.01 4.06 -0.99
C ILE A 38 -7.13 5.30 -0.86
N ILE A 39 -6.65 5.61 0.35
CA ILE A 39 -5.79 6.78 0.59
C ILE A 39 -4.47 6.65 -0.17
N LEU A 40 -3.87 5.46 -0.20
CA LEU A 40 -2.65 5.22 -0.96
C LEU A 40 -2.86 5.45 -2.46
N SER A 41 -4.03 5.11 -3.02
CA SER A 41 -4.35 5.45 -4.41
C SER A 41 -4.38 6.96 -4.67
N PHE A 42 -4.88 7.77 -3.72
CA PHE A 42 -4.78 9.22 -3.83
C PHE A 42 -3.33 9.71 -3.73
N TYR A 43 -2.51 9.09 -2.88
CA TYR A 43 -1.09 9.43 -2.78
C TYR A 43 -0.31 9.12 -4.05
N VAL A 44 -0.68 8.08 -4.80
CA VAL A 44 -0.10 7.84 -6.14
C VAL A 44 -0.30 9.06 -7.04
N PHE A 45 -1.51 9.63 -7.08
CA PHE A 45 -1.80 10.82 -7.90
C PHE A 45 -0.98 12.03 -7.46
N VAL A 46 -0.85 12.25 -6.15
CA VAL A 46 -0.04 13.34 -5.58
C VAL A 46 1.45 13.14 -5.89
N TYR A 47 1.98 11.94 -5.73
CA TYR A 47 3.39 11.66 -6.02
C TYR A 47 3.70 11.76 -7.51
N ALA A 48 2.78 11.33 -8.37
CA ALA A 48 2.91 11.50 -9.81
C ALA A 48 2.91 12.99 -10.22
N SER A 49 2.03 13.82 -9.63
CA SER A 49 2.00 15.26 -9.92
C SER A 49 3.24 16.02 -9.43
N LEU A 50 3.94 15.48 -8.42
CA LEU A 50 5.22 15.97 -7.93
C LEU A 50 6.44 15.38 -8.65
N ALA A 51 6.24 14.58 -9.70
CA ALA A 51 7.29 13.87 -10.44
C ALA A 51 8.19 12.94 -9.58
N LEU A 52 7.62 12.39 -8.50
CA LEU A 52 8.27 11.40 -7.62
C LEU A 52 7.99 9.99 -8.13
N TRP A 53 8.51 9.67 -9.32
CA TRP A 53 8.10 8.49 -10.08
C TRP A 53 8.36 7.15 -9.36
N PHE A 54 9.49 7.01 -8.66
CA PHE A 54 9.82 5.77 -7.95
C PHE A 54 8.89 5.56 -6.77
N THR A 55 8.70 6.60 -5.96
CA THR A 55 7.76 6.58 -4.83
C THR A 55 6.34 6.32 -5.32
N ALA A 56 5.89 6.96 -6.41
CA ALA A 56 4.57 6.74 -6.98
C ALA A 56 4.38 5.27 -7.38
N ALA A 57 5.35 4.67 -8.07
CA ALA A 57 5.29 3.27 -8.50
C ALA A 57 5.20 2.29 -7.32
N LEU A 58 6.00 2.49 -6.26
CA LEU A 58 5.92 1.65 -5.07
C LEU A 58 4.60 1.86 -4.30
N THR A 59 4.09 3.08 -4.30
CA THR A 59 2.80 3.41 -3.65
C THR A 59 1.63 2.74 -4.38
N VAL A 60 1.71 2.57 -5.71
CA VAL A 60 0.73 1.77 -6.47
C VAL A 60 0.71 0.33 -5.97
N VAL A 61 1.89 -0.30 -5.85
CA VAL A 61 1.99 -1.67 -5.36
C VAL A 61 1.45 -1.78 -3.93
N MET A 62 1.79 -0.82 -3.05
CA MET A 62 1.27 -0.77 -1.68
C MET A 62 -0.25 -0.64 -1.64
N SER A 63 -0.84 0.24 -2.47
CA SER A 63 -2.28 0.38 -2.59
C SER A 63 -2.93 -0.95 -2.99
N ILE A 64 -2.40 -1.62 -4.02
CA ILE A 64 -2.89 -2.92 -4.50
C ILE A 64 -2.82 -3.97 -3.40
N LEU A 65 -1.72 -4.04 -2.64
CA LEU A 65 -1.58 -5.01 -1.55
C LEU A 65 -2.62 -4.77 -0.44
N TRP A 66 -2.87 -3.52 -0.06
CA TRP A 66 -3.88 -3.18 0.94
C TRP A 66 -5.31 -3.46 0.48
N LEU A 67 -5.63 -3.15 -0.79
CA LEU A 67 -6.92 -3.51 -1.39
C LEU A 67 -7.09 -5.04 -1.50
N THR A 68 -6.00 -5.75 -1.78
CA THR A 68 -5.97 -7.23 -1.77
C THR A 68 -6.26 -7.78 -0.38
N LEU A 69 -5.65 -7.21 0.67
CA LEU A 69 -5.94 -7.56 2.07
C LEU A 69 -7.41 -7.31 2.42
N ALA A 70 -7.96 -6.16 2.02
CA ALA A 70 -9.36 -5.85 2.20
C ALA A 70 -10.25 -6.90 1.52
N TYR A 71 -9.99 -7.22 0.25
CA TYR A 71 -10.73 -8.24 -0.48
C TYR A 71 -10.64 -9.62 0.19
N GLN A 72 -9.44 -10.03 0.60
CA GLN A 72 -9.21 -11.29 1.27
C GLN A 72 -9.94 -11.39 2.62
N LYS A 73 -9.98 -10.31 3.41
CA LYS A 73 -10.73 -10.26 4.68
C LYS A 73 -12.24 -10.27 4.44
N TYR A 74 -12.71 -9.59 3.39
CA TYR A 74 -14.12 -9.60 3.00
C TYR A 74 -14.59 -11.01 2.65
N LYS A 75 -13.81 -11.74 1.84
CA LYS A 75 -14.12 -13.13 1.49
C LYS A 75 -14.10 -14.09 2.69
N LYS A 76 -13.24 -13.85 3.70
CA LYS A 76 -13.18 -14.67 4.93
C LYS A 76 -14.34 -14.38 5.90
N LYS A 77 -14.93 -13.18 5.83
CA LYS A 77 -16.06 -12.79 6.69
C LYS A 77 -17.41 -13.26 6.12
N LYS A 78 -17.49 -13.45 4.82
CA LYS A 78 -18.66 -13.98 4.10
C LYS A 78 -18.68 -15.50 4.17
#